data_AF-A0A946WKT1-F1
#
_entry.id   AF-A0A946WKT1-F1
#
_cell.length_a   1.000
_cell.length_b   1.000
_cell.length_c   1.000
_cell.angle_alpha   90.00
_cell.angle_beta   90.00
_cell.angle_gamma   90.00
#
_symmetry.space_group_name_H-M   'P 1'
#
loop_
_entity.id
_entity.type
_entity.pdbx_description
1 polymer ?
#
loop_
_entity_poly.entity_id
_entity_poly.type
_entity_poly.pdbx_seq_one_letter_code
_entity_poly.pdbx_strand_id
1 'polypeptide(L)' 'GFLNIVGGCCGTRPDHIRAISMAVENCAPRKVPVIEPHMRLSGLEPFKVI' A
#
# COMPACT_ATOMS: atom_id res chain seq x y z
N GLY A 1 1.68 1.24 10.08
CA GLY A 1 0.63 1.49 9.05
C GLY A 1 0.79 0.55 7.88
N PHE A 2 -0.16 0.55 6.95
CA PHE A 2 -0.17 -0.36 5.79
C PHE A 2 0.32 0.26 4.48
N LEU A 3 0.31 1.59 4.37
CA LEU A 3 0.49 2.33 3.13
C LEU A 3 1.71 3.26 3.19
N ASN A 4 2.31 3.50 2.02
CA ASN A 4 3.30 4.56 1.79
C ASN A 4 2.83 5.60 0.76
N ILE A 5 1.84 5.23 -0.05
CA ILE A 5 1.25 6.05 -1.10
C ILE A 5 -0.25 5.83 -1.03
N VAL A 6 -1.01 6.91 -1.13
CA VAL A 6 -2.47 6.90 -1.16
C VAL A 6 -2.94 7.91 -2.20
N GLY A 7 -4.04 7.61 -2.87
CA GLY A 7 -4.61 8.44 -3.93
C GLY A 7 -5.99 7.93 -4.30
N GLY A 8 -6.36 8.03 -5.58
CA GLY A 8 -7.62 7.49 -6.06
C GLY A 8 -7.56 7.03 -7.51
N CYS A 9 -8.64 6.38 -7.95
CA CYS A 9 -8.81 5.83 -9.29
C CYS A 9 -9.93 6.60 -10.02
N CYS A 10 -10.68 5.93 -10.89
CA CYS A 10 -11.82 6.49 -11.60
C CYS A 10 -12.85 7.12 -10.65
N GLY A 11 -13.28 8.34 -10.97
CA GLY A 11 -14.24 9.11 -10.16
C GLY A 11 -13.64 9.93 -9.02
N THR A 12 -12.32 9.88 -8.80
CA THR A 12 -11.65 10.71 -7.79
C THR A 12 -11.56 12.16 -8.27
N ARG A 13 -12.03 13.10 -7.44
CA ARG A 13 -11.98 14.54 -7.72
C ARG A 13 -10.95 15.24 -6.84
N PRO A 14 -10.54 16.48 -7.16
CA PRO A 14 -9.60 17.24 -6.34
C PRO A 14 -10.00 17.36 -4.85
N ASP A 15 -11.30 17.42 -4.55
CA ASP A 15 -11.79 17.45 -3.16
C ASP A 15 -11.48 16.17 -2.38
N HIS A 16 -11.54 15.01 -3.04
CA HIS A 16 -11.19 13.73 -2.40
C HIS A 16 -9.70 13.69 -2.08
N ILE A 17 -8.84 14.17 -2.98
CA ILE A 17 -7.39 14.22 -2.74
C ILE A 17 -7.07 15.17 -1.59
N ARG A 18 -7.74 16.33 -1.51
CA ARG A 18 -7.61 17.22 -0.34
C ARG A 18 -7.99 16.53 0.96
N ALA A 19 -9.14 15.85 0.99
CA ALA A 19 -9.59 15.13 2.18
C ALA A 19 -8.61 14.02 2.59
N ILE A 20 -8.09 13.25 1.62
CA ILE A 20 -7.07 12.23 1.85
C ILE A 20 -5.80 12.85 2.44
N SER A 21 -5.30 13.94 1.84
CA SER A 21 -4.11 14.64 2.31
C SER A 21 -4.25 15.11 3.75
N MET A 22 -5.38 15.72 4.11
CA MET A 22 -5.64 16.18 5.47
C MET A 22 -5.74 15.01 6.46
N ALA A 23 -6.37 13.91 6.06
CA ALA A 23 -6.51 12.74 6.92
C ALA A 23 -5.18 12.04 7.24
N VAL A 24 -4.19 12.12 6.35
CA VAL A 24 -2.90 11.42 6.51
C VAL A 24 -1.73 12.33 6.89
N GLU A 25 -1.95 13.64 7.05
CA GLU A 25 -0.89 14.65 7.25
C GLU A 25 0.09 14.31 8.39
N ASN A 26 -0.43 13.79 9.50
CA ASN A 26 0.38 13.44 10.68
C ASN A 26 0.71 11.94 10.79
N CYS A 27 0.47 11.17 9.73
CA CYS A 27 0.75 9.74 9.72
C CYS A 27 2.18 9.46 9.27
N ALA A 28 2.94 8.70 10.07
CA ALA A 28 4.26 8.24 9.65
C ALA A 28 4.16 7.20 8.51
N PRO A 29 5.07 7.23 7.52
CA PRO A 29 5.15 6.21 6.48
C PRO A 29 5.33 4.80 7.05
N ARG A 30 4.82 3.79 6.33
CA ARG A 30 5.05 2.38 6.67
C ARG A 30 6.53 2.02 6.49
N LYS A 31 7.15 1.57 7.58
CA LYS A 31 8.45 0.90 7.54
C LYS A 31 8.37 -0.38 6.71
N VAL A 32 9.23 -0.50 5.70
CA VAL A 32 9.32 -1.68 4.84
C VAL A 32 10.01 -2.80 5.64
N PRO A 33 9.40 -3.99 5.79
CA PRO A 33 10.03 -5.10 6.48
C PRO A 33 11.17 -5.70 5.64
N VAL A 34 12.18 -6.24 6.31
CA VAL A 34 13.14 -7.15 5.68
C VAL A 34 12.45 -8.51 5.53
N ILE A 35 12.51 -9.08 4.33
CA ILE A 35 11.84 -10.33 4.02
C ILE A 35 12.90 -11.32 3.51
N GLU A 36 12.98 -12.49 4.14
CA GLU A 36 13.90 -13.54 3.72
C GLU A 36 13.67 -13.98 2.26
N PRO A 37 14.73 -14.26 1.49
CA PRO A 37 14.62 -14.77 0.14
C PRO A 37 14.00 -16.17 0.12
N HIS A 38 12.92 -16.35 -0.63
CA HIS A 38 12.33 -17.65 -0.94
C HIS A 38 11.87 -17.65 -2.39
N MET A 39 11.75 -18.84 -3.00
CA MET A 39 11.02 -18.97 -4.26
C MET A 39 9.53 -18.76 -3.99
N ARG A 40 8.97 -17.68 -4.57
CA ARG A 40 7.57 -17.29 -4.45
C ARG A 40 6.94 -17.30 -5.82
N LEU A 41 5.86 -18.07 -5.97
CA LEU A 41 5.11 -18.21 -7.21
C LEU A 41 3.67 -17.71 -7.00
N SER A 42 2.99 -17.44 -8.11
CA SER A 42 1.63 -16.89 -8.11
C SER A 42 0.71 -17.62 -9.11
N GLY A 43 -0.56 -17.74 -8.74
CA GLY A 43 -1.66 -18.23 -9.56
C GLY A 43 -2.99 -17.72 -9.01
N LEU A 44 -3.88 -18.61 -8.58
CA LEU A 44 -5.07 -18.23 -7.80
C LEU A 44 -4.75 -17.89 -6.34
N GLU A 45 -3.70 -18.52 -5.81
CA GLU A 45 -3.28 -18.37 -4.42
C GLU A 45 -1.75 -18.18 -4.37
N PRO A 46 -1.23 -17.51 -3.33
CA PRO A 46 0.20 -17.39 -3.13
C PRO A 46 0.83 -18.75 -2.82
N PHE A 47 1.88 -19.13 -3.53
CA PHE A 47 2.63 -20.36 -3.28
C PHE A 47 4.09 -20.05 -2.92
N LYS A 48 4.57 -20.67 -1.84
CA LYS A 48 5.93 -20.49 -1.32
C LYS A 48 6.62 -21.85 -1.20
N VAL A 49 7.79 -21.97 -1.81
CA VAL A 49 8.68 -23.13 -1.59
C VAL A 49 9.52 -22.83 -0.34
N ILE A 50 9.33 -23.62 0.71
CA ILE A 50 10.04 -23.53 1.99
C ILE A 50 11.08 -24.63 2.12
#